data_AF-A0A398A2X0-F1
#
_entry.id   AF-A0A398A2X0-F1
#
_cell.length_a   1.000
_cell.length_b   1.000
_cell.length_c   1.000
_cell.angle_alpha   90.00
_cell.angle_beta   90.00
_cell.angle_gamma   90.00
#
_symmetry.space_group_name_H-M   'P 1'
#
loop_
_entity.id
_entity.type
_entity.pdbx_description
1 polymer ?
#
loop_
_entity_poly.entity_id
_entity_poly.type
_entity_poly.pdbx_seq_one_letter_code
_entity_poly.pdbx_strand_id
1 'polypeptide(L)'
;MYKTTSSSLLRAASSRSTLLSSRSSLTQSSSPSAASASPSPSSSLLGRRSFATSSPAFRSLPRWSHCLHSRPSPFRLSSQIRAVSPGLDRLERNFSSMASEHPFKGIFTTLPKPGGGEFGKFYSLPALNDPRIDKLPYSIRILLESAIRNCDNFQVTKGDVEKIIDWEKTAPKQVEIPFKPARVLLQDFTGVPAVVDLACMRDAMNKLGSDSNKINPLVPVDLVIDHSVQVDVARSENAVQANMELEFQRNKERFAFLKWGSTAFQNMLVVPPGSGIVHQTVHIPSGEKLSVFDAAMRYKSSGEDTIILAGAEYGSGSSRDWAAKGPMLQGVKAVIAKSFERIHRSNLVGMGIIPLCFKSGEDADTLGLTGHERYTIHLPTDISEIRPGQDVTVTTDNGKSFTCTVRFDTEVELAYFNHGGILPYVIRNLSKQ
;
A
#
# COMPACT_ATOMS: atom_id res chain seq x y z
N MET A 1 19.64 -35.37 -11.89
CA MET A 1 20.11 -34.81 -13.18
C MET A 1 18.92 -34.77 -14.14
N TYR A 2 18.27 -33.62 -14.30
CA TYR A 2 17.23 -33.39 -15.32
C TYR A 2 17.33 -31.94 -15.81
N LYS A 3 17.09 -31.71 -17.11
CA LYS A 3 17.02 -30.38 -17.72
C LYS A 3 15.56 -30.11 -18.11
N THR A 4 15.07 -28.91 -17.82
CA THR A 4 13.76 -28.43 -18.31
C THR A 4 13.92 -27.02 -18.84
N THR A 5 14.01 -26.90 -20.17
CA THR A 5 14.06 -25.63 -20.89
C THR A 5 12.64 -25.19 -21.25
N SER A 6 12.13 -24.14 -20.62
CA SER A 6 10.83 -23.55 -20.95
C SER A 6 11.01 -22.25 -21.72
N SER A 7 10.73 -22.28 -23.02
CA SER A 7 10.70 -21.10 -23.90
C SER A 7 9.34 -20.99 -24.57
N SER A 8 8.46 -20.12 -24.06
CA SER A 8 7.12 -19.86 -24.59
C SER A 8 7.04 -18.45 -25.19
N LEU A 9 7.03 -18.37 -26.52
CA LEU A 9 6.87 -17.11 -27.26
C LEU A 9 5.39 -16.71 -27.29
N LEU A 10 5.07 -15.52 -26.76
CA LEU A 10 3.75 -14.90 -26.92
C LEU A 10 3.57 -14.40 -28.36
N ARG A 11 2.85 -15.17 -29.20
CA ARG A 11 2.33 -14.69 -30.48
C ARG A 11 0.99 -13.98 -30.25
N ALA A 12 0.95 -12.68 -30.49
CA ALA A 12 -0.32 -11.95 -30.58
C ALA A 12 -1.09 -12.38 -31.84
N ALA A 13 -2.33 -12.83 -31.66
CA ALA A 13 -3.24 -13.17 -32.76
C ALA A 13 -4.16 -11.98 -33.05
N SER A 14 -4.01 -11.37 -34.22
CA SER A 14 -4.93 -10.33 -34.71
C SER A 14 -6.07 -10.95 -35.50
N SER A 15 -7.31 -10.75 -35.07
CA SER A 15 -8.51 -11.09 -35.83
C SER A 15 -9.16 -9.83 -36.40
N ARG A 16 -9.03 -9.64 -37.71
CA ARG A 16 -9.90 -8.71 -38.46
C ARG A 16 -11.28 -9.37 -38.63
N SER A 17 -12.34 -8.62 -38.37
CA SER A 17 -13.68 -8.92 -38.91
C SER A 17 -14.05 -7.84 -39.93
N THR A 18 -14.41 -8.26 -41.14
CA THR A 18 -14.74 -7.37 -42.26
C THR A 18 -16.21 -6.95 -42.25
N LEU A 19 -16.44 -5.66 -42.50
CA LEU A 19 -17.76 -5.13 -42.83
C LEU A 19 -18.30 -5.77 -44.11
N LEU A 20 -19.60 -6.07 -44.13
CA LEU A 20 -20.40 -6.26 -45.33
C LEU A 20 -21.76 -5.56 -45.12
N SER A 21 -22.36 -5.10 -46.22
CA SER A 21 -23.32 -3.98 -46.20
C SER A 21 -24.68 -4.29 -46.81
N SER A 22 -25.73 -3.64 -46.32
CA SER A 22 -26.99 -3.44 -47.05
C SER A 22 -27.49 -1.99 -46.88
N ARG A 23 -28.00 -1.38 -47.95
CA ARG A 23 -28.42 0.03 -48.04
C ARG A 23 -29.95 0.18 -48.10
N SER A 24 -30.50 1.20 -47.44
CA SER A 24 -31.69 2.00 -47.86
C SER A 24 -32.01 3.05 -46.77
N SER A 25 -31.72 4.35 -46.88
CA SER A 25 -32.22 5.40 -47.81
C SER A 25 -33.56 6.05 -47.40
N LEU A 26 -33.50 7.36 -47.03
CA LEU A 26 -34.50 8.45 -47.25
C LEU A 26 -35.99 8.17 -46.87
N THR A 27 -36.72 9.00 -46.10
CA THR A 27 -36.92 10.47 -46.18
C THR A 27 -37.46 11.08 -44.86
N GLN A 28 -37.69 12.40 -44.81
CA GLN A 28 -38.54 13.10 -43.84
C GLN A 28 -39.86 13.58 -44.50
N SER A 29 -41.01 13.53 -43.80
CA SER A 29 -42.17 14.40 -44.08
C SER A 29 -43.25 14.42 -42.97
N SER A 30 -43.41 15.59 -42.33
CA SER A 30 -44.64 16.28 -41.85
C SER A 30 -45.94 15.56 -41.40
N SER A 31 -46.52 16.13 -40.34
CA SER A 31 -47.86 16.02 -39.70
C SER A 31 -49.06 16.44 -40.61
N PRO A 32 -50.36 16.49 -40.19
CA PRO A 32 -50.89 17.33 -39.08
C PRO A 32 -52.20 16.88 -38.34
N SER A 33 -52.78 17.83 -37.54
CA SER A 33 -54.13 17.90 -36.92
C SER A 33 -54.31 17.27 -35.51
N ALA A 34 -55.19 17.75 -34.60
CA ALA A 34 -55.93 19.04 -34.46
C ALA A 34 -56.58 19.20 -33.05
N ALA A 35 -57.15 20.39 -32.75
CA ALA A 35 -57.97 20.82 -31.57
C ALA A 35 -57.28 20.86 -30.17
N SER A 36 -57.37 21.85 -29.25
CA SER A 36 -58.24 23.02 -28.94
C SER A 36 -59.41 22.79 -27.96
N ALA A 37 -59.72 23.61 -26.94
CA ALA A 37 -58.97 24.66 -26.20
C ALA A 37 -59.76 25.17 -24.94
N SER A 38 -59.08 25.44 -23.81
CA SER A 38 -59.51 26.35 -22.69
C SER A 38 -60.77 25.96 -21.86
N PRO A 39 -61.10 26.63 -20.71
CA PRO A 39 -60.43 27.74 -20.00
C PRO A 39 -60.13 27.50 -18.49
N SER A 40 -59.52 28.50 -17.83
CA SER A 40 -59.31 28.62 -16.36
C SER A 40 -60.33 29.55 -15.68
N PRO A 41 -60.35 29.61 -14.32
CA PRO A 41 -60.03 30.90 -13.66
C PRO A 41 -59.26 30.77 -12.32
N SER A 42 -59.19 31.84 -11.51
CA SER A 42 -58.12 32.08 -10.52
C SER A 42 -58.53 32.62 -9.12
N SER A 43 -57.79 32.16 -8.10
CA SER A 43 -57.29 32.89 -6.91
C SER A 43 -58.20 33.57 -5.85
N SER A 44 -57.97 33.15 -4.60
CA SER A 44 -57.83 33.95 -3.34
C SER A 44 -59.06 34.33 -2.48
N LEU A 45 -58.91 34.15 -1.15
CA LEU A 45 -59.05 35.20 -0.10
C LEU A 45 -58.73 34.71 1.35
N LEU A 46 -57.89 35.47 2.07
CA LEU A 46 -57.68 35.70 3.53
C LEU A 46 -58.09 34.66 4.63
N GLY A 47 -57.24 34.49 5.69
CA GLY A 47 -57.51 33.52 6.79
C GLY A 47 -56.86 33.60 8.21
N ARG A 48 -56.26 34.73 8.67
CA ARG A 48 -55.87 35.00 10.10
C ARG A 48 -54.72 34.20 10.80
N ARG A 49 -54.36 34.66 12.01
CA ARG A 49 -53.31 34.18 12.97
C ARG A 49 -53.97 33.45 14.17
N SER A 50 -53.34 32.75 15.13
CA SER A 50 -52.16 33.08 15.98
C SER A 50 -51.71 31.90 16.89
N PHE A 51 -50.45 31.93 17.37
CA PHE A 51 -49.85 31.41 18.65
C PHE A 51 -50.35 30.08 19.28
N ALA A 52 -49.53 29.19 19.86
CA ALA A 52 -48.07 28.95 19.98
C ALA A 52 -47.91 27.48 20.53
N THR A 53 -46.80 26.87 20.98
CA THR A 53 -45.38 27.16 21.33
C THR A 53 -44.63 25.78 21.26
N SER A 54 -43.37 25.46 21.59
CA SER A 54 -42.13 26.10 22.14
C SER A 54 -40.90 25.20 21.80
N SER A 55 -39.76 25.41 22.48
CA SER A 55 -38.57 24.54 22.62
C SER A 55 -37.56 24.46 21.46
N PRO A 56 -36.24 24.30 21.74
CA PRO A 56 -35.24 25.12 21.04
C PRO A 56 -34.18 24.34 20.25
N ALA A 57 -33.52 25.05 19.32
CA ALA A 57 -32.29 24.62 18.66
C ALA A 57 -31.13 25.57 18.99
N PHE A 58 -29.98 25.02 19.36
CA PHE A 58 -28.72 25.77 19.48
C PHE A 58 -27.82 25.50 18.27
N ARG A 59 -27.34 26.58 17.64
CA ARG A 59 -26.15 26.58 16.79
C ARG A 59 -25.20 27.65 17.32
N SER A 60 -23.95 27.28 17.60
CA SER A 60 -22.92 28.19 18.09
C SER A 60 -21.66 28.10 17.24
N LEU A 61 -21.29 29.22 16.61
CA LEU A 61 -19.95 29.49 16.09
C LEU A 61 -19.34 30.59 16.95
N PRO A 62 -18.16 30.38 17.56
CA PRO A 62 -17.36 31.46 18.11
C PRO A 62 -16.28 31.90 17.10
N ARG A 63 -16.48 33.07 16.50
CA ARG A 63 -15.40 33.90 15.94
C ARG A 63 -14.71 34.61 17.10
N TRP A 64 -13.40 34.86 17.01
CA TRP A 64 -12.80 36.05 17.66
C TRP A 64 -11.69 36.67 16.80
N SER A 65 -11.50 37.96 17.02
CA SER A 65 -10.57 38.88 16.34
C SER A 65 -9.57 39.43 17.40
N HIS A 66 -8.46 40.09 17.10
CA HIS A 66 -8.39 41.41 16.43
C HIS A 66 -7.00 41.74 15.90
N CYS A 67 -6.98 42.58 14.86
CA CYS A 67 -5.81 43.36 14.45
C CYS A 67 -5.69 44.62 15.30
N LEU A 68 -4.48 45.20 15.35
CA LEU A 68 -4.32 46.65 15.29
C LEU A 68 -3.34 47.01 14.16
N HIS A 69 -3.52 48.20 13.60
CA HIS A 69 -2.70 48.81 12.56
C HIS A 69 -2.26 50.19 13.04
N SER A 70 -1.09 50.65 12.58
CA SER A 70 -0.67 52.05 12.68
C SER A 70 -0.17 52.53 11.32
N ARG A 71 -0.34 53.82 11.03
CA ARG A 71 -0.20 54.41 9.68
C ARG A 71 1.24 54.86 9.33
N PRO A 72 1.55 55.06 8.03
CA PRO A 72 2.93 55.20 7.55
C PRO A 72 3.44 56.65 7.45
N SER A 73 4.76 56.78 7.31
CA SER A 73 5.41 57.93 6.63
C SER A 73 6.60 57.44 5.79
N PRO A 74 7.11 58.23 4.82
CA PRO A 74 8.01 57.72 3.78
C PRO A 74 9.49 58.11 3.98
N PHE A 75 10.40 57.13 3.89
CA PHE A 75 11.81 57.40 3.63
C PHE A 75 12.34 56.50 2.51
N ARG A 76 12.93 57.13 1.48
CA ARG A 76 13.77 56.44 0.49
C ARG A 76 15.14 56.21 1.11
N LEU A 77 15.61 54.97 1.15
CA LEU A 77 17.05 54.68 1.16
C LEU A 77 17.43 53.93 -0.12
N SER A 78 18.58 54.27 -0.67
CA SER A 78 19.16 53.60 -1.82
C SER A 78 19.78 52.25 -1.43
N SER A 79 19.66 51.27 -2.32
CA SER A 79 20.35 49.98 -2.21
C SER A 79 21.86 50.15 -2.45
N GLN A 80 22.60 50.52 -1.41
CA GLN A 80 24.06 50.47 -1.44
C GLN A 80 24.53 49.02 -1.56
N ILE A 81 25.09 48.67 -2.72
CA ILE A 81 25.78 47.40 -2.94
C ILE A 81 27.03 47.38 -2.03
N ARG A 82 27.05 46.49 -1.03
CA ARG A 82 28.22 46.22 -0.19
C ARG A 82 28.71 44.80 -0.47
N ALA A 83 29.77 44.68 -1.26
CA ALA A 83 30.39 43.40 -1.60
C ALA A 83 31.30 42.88 -0.47
N VAL A 84 30.92 41.75 0.13
CA VAL A 84 31.65 40.92 1.10
C VAL A 84 31.03 39.51 0.98
N SER A 85 31.70 38.38 0.81
CA SER A 85 33.13 38.03 0.62
C SER A 85 33.20 36.67 -0.15
N PRO A 86 34.37 36.09 -0.50
CA PRO A 86 34.47 34.94 -1.42
C PRO A 86 34.03 33.58 -0.81
N GLY A 87 32.72 33.41 -0.62
CA GLY A 87 32.10 32.14 -0.21
C GLY A 87 31.53 31.31 -1.39
N LEU A 88 31.09 31.96 -2.46
CA LEU A 88 30.37 31.31 -3.58
C LEU A 88 31.30 30.44 -4.44
N ASP A 89 32.51 30.92 -4.77
CA ASP A 89 33.53 30.16 -5.49
C ASP A 89 33.90 28.82 -4.83
N ARG A 90 33.69 28.71 -3.50
CA ARG A 90 33.93 27.49 -2.73
C ARG A 90 32.73 26.53 -2.75
N LEU A 91 31.54 27.03 -3.08
CA LEU A 91 30.29 26.29 -3.14
C LEU A 91 30.05 25.73 -4.56
N GLU A 92 30.36 26.50 -5.61
CA GLU A 92 30.34 26.01 -6.99
C GLU A 92 31.42 24.94 -7.26
N ARG A 93 32.59 25.04 -6.60
CA ARG A 93 33.71 24.09 -6.76
C ARG A 93 33.43 22.65 -6.31
N ASN A 94 32.31 22.39 -5.64
CA ASN A 94 31.88 21.02 -5.30
C ASN A 94 30.79 20.46 -6.24
N PHE A 95 30.20 21.27 -7.13
CA PHE A 95 29.21 20.79 -8.11
C PHE A 95 29.83 20.22 -9.39
N SER A 96 31.11 20.50 -9.65
CA SER A 96 31.90 19.74 -10.63
C SER A 96 32.37 18.43 -10.00
N SER A 97 31.55 17.38 -10.11
CA SER A 97 32.02 16.01 -9.90
C SER A 97 33.01 15.62 -11.00
N MET A 98 34.30 15.94 -10.78
CA MET A 98 35.36 15.14 -11.39
C MET A 98 35.08 13.71 -10.99
N ALA A 99 34.70 12.86 -11.95
CA ALA A 99 34.08 11.57 -11.67
C ALA A 99 35.05 10.63 -10.94
N SER A 100 35.01 10.67 -9.61
CA SER A 100 35.85 9.84 -8.76
C SER A 100 35.58 8.38 -9.08
N GLU A 101 36.63 7.63 -9.41
CA GLU A 101 36.50 6.25 -9.83
C GLU A 101 35.72 5.44 -8.79
N HIS A 102 34.69 4.70 -9.24
CA HIS A 102 33.71 4.09 -8.36
C HIS A 102 34.41 3.21 -7.30
N PRO A 103 34.17 3.43 -5.99
CA PRO A 103 34.87 2.77 -4.88
C PRO A 103 35.06 1.26 -4.98
N PHE A 104 34.12 0.57 -5.63
CA PHE A 104 34.08 -0.88 -5.78
C PHE A 104 34.26 -1.33 -7.24
N LYS A 105 34.87 -0.51 -8.11
CA LYS A 105 35.17 -0.90 -9.51
C LYS A 105 35.98 -2.19 -9.60
N GLY A 106 36.87 -2.45 -8.63
CA GLY A 106 37.69 -3.67 -8.59
C GLY A 106 36.92 -5.00 -8.48
N ILE A 107 35.64 -4.97 -8.06
CA ILE A 107 34.76 -6.15 -8.02
C ILE A 107 33.69 -6.15 -9.12
N PHE A 108 33.71 -5.16 -10.03
CA PHE A 108 32.77 -5.05 -11.14
C PHE A 108 33.20 -5.98 -12.28
N THR A 109 32.38 -6.98 -12.59
CA THR A 109 32.73 -8.08 -13.49
C THR A 109 31.58 -8.48 -14.42
N THR A 110 31.90 -9.27 -15.45
CA THR A 110 30.95 -9.79 -16.44
C THR A 110 30.32 -11.10 -15.97
N LEU A 111 29.02 -11.27 -16.24
CA LEU A 111 28.34 -12.56 -16.17
C LEU A 111 28.42 -13.26 -17.55
N PRO A 112 29.23 -14.33 -17.73
CA PRO A 112 29.40 -14.98 -19.04
C PRO A 112 28.20 -15.85 -19.42
N LYS A 113 27.94 -15.96 -20.73
CA LYS A 113 26.85 -16.78 -21.28
C LYS A 113 27.35 -18.15 -21.78
N PRO A 114 26.66 -19.27 -21.47
CA PRO A 114 26.93 -20.55 -22.10
C PRO A 114 26.80 -20.48 -23.63
N GLY A 115 27.87 -20.84 -24.33
CA GLY A 115 27.99 -20.69 -25.80
C GLY A 115 28.62 -19.37 -26.26
N GLY A 116 29.06 -18.50 -25.35
CA GLY A 116 29.77 -17.26 -25.67
C GLY A 116 28.90 -15.99 -25.56
N GLY A 117 29.58 -14.86 -25.37
CA GLY A 117 28.96 -13.56 -25.09
C GLY A 117 28.75 -13.28 -23.60
N GLU A 118 28.29 -12.06 -23.31
CA GLU A 118 27.97 -11.58 -21.95
C GLU A 118 26.45 -11.58 -21.73
N PHE A 119 25.98 -11.94 -20.53
CA PHE A 119 24.61 -11.66 -20.10
C PHE A 119 24.44 -10.23 -19.56
N GLY A 120 25.52 -9.65 -19.04
CA GLY A 120 25.54 -8.34 -18.38
C GLY A 120 26.73 -8.20 -17.44
N LYS A 121 26.75 -7.12 -16.65
CA LYS A 121 27.83 -6.81 -15.69
C LYS A 121 27.24 -6.54 -14.30
N PHE A 122 27.96 -6.93 -13.26
CA PHE A 122 27.51 -6.89 -11.87
C PHE A 122 28.68 -6.66 -10.89
N TYR A 123 28.38 -6.23 -9.67
CA TYR A 123 29.34 -6.18 -8.59
C TYR A 123 29.38 -7.52 -7.85
N SER A 124 30.51 -8.22 -7.92
CA SER A 124 30.68 -9.55 -7.34
C SER A 124 30.97 -9.45 -5.84
N LEU A 125 29.97 -9.69 -4.99
CA LEU A 125 30.15 -9.68 -3.52
C LEU A 125 31.28 -10.62 -3.05
N PRO A 126 31.45 -11.86 -3.56
CA PRO A 126 32.58 -12.72 -3.17
C PRO A 126 33.96 -12.12 -3.49
N ALA A 127 34.07 -11.28 -4.54
CA ALA A 127 35.34 -10.66 -4.92
C ALA A 127 35.80 -9.54 -3.96
N LEU A 128 35.01 -9.20 -2.94
CA LEU A 128 35.48 -8.40 -1.80
C LEU A 128 36.47 -9.18 -0.91
N ASN A 129 36.46 -10.52 -0.96
CA ASN A 129 37.28 -11.41 -0.13
C ASN A 129 37.10 -11.22 1.39
N ASP A 130 35.93 -10.75 1.84
CA ASP A 130 35.61 -10.56 3.26
C ASP A 130 34.77 -11.75 3.78
N PRO A 131 35.27 -12.55 4.75
CA PRO A 131 34.59 -13.74 5.26
C PRO A 131 33.33 -13.43 6.10
N ARG A 132 33.04 -12.15 6.40
CA ARG A 132 31.75 -11.75 7.00
C ARG A 132 30.60 -11.92 6.01
N ILE A 133 30.84 -11.75 4.70
CA ILE A 133 29.80 -11.80 3.66
C ILE A 133 29.11 -13.16 3.61
N ASP A 134 29.85 -14.24 3.80
CA ASP A 134 29.29 -15.60 3.80
C ASP A 134 28.36 -15.88 4.98
N LYS A 135 28.50 -15.12 6.08
CA LYS A 135 27.60 -15.17 7.25
C LYS A 135 26.37 -14.28 7.13
N LEU A 136 26.36 -13.30 6.23
CA LEU A 136 25.24 -12.35 6.10
C LEU A 136 23.94 -13.07 5.70
N PRO A 137 22.79 -12.77 6.34
CA PRO A 137 21.49 -13.22 5.84
C PRO A 137 21.24 -12.73 4.40
N TYR A 138 20.52 -13.52 3.59
CA TYR A 138 20.29 -13.19 2.18
C TYR A 138 19.62 -11.82 1.96
N SER A 139 18.74 -11.39 2.87
CA SER A 139 18.16 -10.05 2.88
C SER A 139 19.21 -8.94 3.02
N ILE A 140 20.19 -9.12 3.90
CA ILE A 140 21.30 -8.17 4.10
C ILE A 140 22.25 -8.15 2.89
N ARG A 141 22.43 -9.27 2.19
CA ARG A 141 23.20 -9.30 0.92
C ARG A 141 22.56 -8.44 -0.17
N ILE A 142 21.23 -8.29 -0.19
CA ILE A 142 20.51 -7.38 -1.12
C ILE A 142 20.76 -5.91 -0.75
N LEU A 143 20.77 -5.57 0.54
CA LEU A 143 21.12 -4.23 1.01
C LEU A 143 22.58 -3.90 0.68
N LEU A 144 23.48 -4.87 0.86
CA LEU A 144 24.91 -4.75 0.54
C LEU A 144 25.16 -4.50 -0.96
N GLU A 145 24.49 -5.26 -1.84
CA GLU A 145 24.55 -5.03 -3.30
C GLU A 145 24.04 -3.63 -3.66
N SER A 146 22.89 -3.21 -3.09
CA SER A 146 22.32 -1.88 -3.31
C SER A 146 23.27 -0.77 -2.89
N ALA A 147 23.91 -0.88 -1.72
CA ALA A 147 24.87 0.11 -1.23
C ALA A 147 26.14 0.15 -2.09
N ILE A 148 26.71 -1.01 -2.41
CA ILE A 148 27.91 -1.12 -3.26
C ILE A 148 27.68 -0.53 -4.65
N ARG A 149 26.59 -0.91 -5.33
CA ARG A 149 26.28 -0.46 -6.71
C ARG A 149 25.99 1.03 -6.82
N ASN A 150 25.60 1.68 -5.72
CA ASN A 150 25.24 3.10 -5.67
C ASN A 150 26.27 3.94 -4.91
N CYS A 151 27.48 3.42 -4.62
CA CYS A 151 28.47 4.09 -3.78
C CYS A 151 29.12 5.30 -4.51
N ASP A 152 28.54 6.47 -4.31
CA ASP A 152 28.99 7.76 -4.87
C ASP A 152 29.91 8.55 -3.92
N ASN A 153 30.11 8.07 -2.68
CA ASN A 153 30.76 8.78 -1.57
C ASN A 153 30.04 10.08 -1.14
N PHE A 154 28.75 10.22 -1.48
CA PHE A 154 27.96 11.41 -1.16
C PHE A 154 26.58 11.05 -0.55
N GLN A 155 25.75 10.28 -1.25
CA GLN A 155 24.53 9.67 -0.71
C GLN A 155 24.78 8.29 -0.11
N VAL A 156 25.79 7.57 -0.61
CA VAL A 156 26.20 6.25 -0.12
C VAL A 156 27.73 6.20 -0.05
N THR A 157 28.26 6.08 1.16
CA THR A 157 29.72 6.10 1.41
C THR A 157 30.29 4.69 1.54
N LYS A 158 31.63 4.56 1.43
CA LYS A 158 32.31 3.30 1.79
C LYS A 158 32.05 2.89 3.24
N GLY A 159 31.86 3.86 4.14
CA GLY A 159 31.50 3.61 5.54
C GLY A 159 30.13 2.96 5.68
N ASP A 160 29.18 3.31 4.81
CA ASP A 160 27.85 2.69 4.80
C ASP A 160 27.87 1.25 4.31
N VAL A 161 28.72 0.94 3.32
CA VAL A 161 28.98 -0.44 2.91
C VAL A 161 29.59 -1.24 4.07
N GLU A 162 30.59 -0.69 4.76
CA GLU A 162 31.20 -1.35 5.93
C GLU A 162 30.21 -1.58 7.08
N LYS A 163 29.30 -0.63 7.37
CA LYS A 163 28.21 -0.83 8.35
C LYS A 163 27.35 -2.06 8.05
N ILE A 164 27.12 -2.34 6.76
CA ILE A 164 26.29 -3.44 6.27
C ILE A 164 27.06 -4.76 6.27
N ILE A 165 28.37 -4.74 5.99
CA ILE A 165 29.23 -5.93 6.12
C ILE A 165 29.40 -6.31 7.61
N ASP A 166 29.51 -5.35 8.51
CA ASP A 166 29.58 -5.57 9.96
C ASP A 166 28.21 -5.72 10.65
N TRP A 167 27.18 -6.13 9.91
CA TRP A 167 25.77 -6.25 10.34
C TRP A 167 25.59 -6.88 11.74
N GLU A 168 26.33 -7.96 12.02
CA GLU A 168 26.30 -8.68 13.31
C GLU A 168 26.60 -7.76 14.52
N LYS A 169 27.40 -6.69 14.33
CA LYS A 169 27.75 -5.72 15.37
C LYS A 169 27.05 -4.37 15.24
N THR A 170 26.40 -4.07 14.10
CA THR A 170 25.73 -2.79 13.84
C THR A 170 24.22 -2.87 14.03
N ALA A 171 23.58 -4.00 13.70
CA ALA A 171 22.14 -4.20 13.89
C ALA A 171 21.69 -4.09 15.36
N PRO A 172 22.39 -4.66 16.37
CA PRO A 172 22.03 -4.49 17.78
C PRO A 172 22.16 -3.04 18.30
N LYS A 173 22.82 -2.17 17.53
CA LYS A 173 23.04 -0.74 17.83
C LYS A 173 22.11 0.17 17.02
N GLN A 174 21.18 -0.39 16.25
CA GLN A 174 20.22 0.33 15.40
C GLN A 174 20.86 1.38 14.48
N VAL A 175 22.03 1.06 13.90
CA VAL A 175 22.78 1.98 13.04
C VAL A 175 22.05 2.22 11.70
N GLU A 176 21.84 3.48 11.35
CA GLU A 176 21.24 3.88 10.07
C GLU A 176 22.14 3.53 8.87
N ILE A 177 21.50 2.98 7.83
CA ILE A 177 22.11 2.59 6.55
C ILE A 177 21.24 3.09 5.38
N PRO A 178 21.84 3.51 4.25
CA PRO A 178 21.10 3.88 3.05
C PRO A 178 20.63 2.63 2.29
N PHE A 179 19.45 2.71 1.68
CA PHE A 179 18.96 1.71 0.74
C PHE A 179 18.36 2.40 -0.50
N LYS A 180 18.85 2.05 -1.69
CA LYS A 180 18.38 2.59 -2.97
C LYS A 180 17.69 1.45 -3.74
N PRO A 181 16.35 1.31 -3.63
CA PRO A 181 15.61 0.20 -4.20
C PRO A 181 15.66 0.22 -5.74
N ALA A 182 15.56 -0.96 -6.36
CA ALA A 182 15.65 -1.09 -7.82
C ALA A 182 14.43 -0.52 -8.58
N ARG A 183 13.28 -0.37 -7.92
CA ARG A 183 12.04 0.24 -8.42
C ARG A 183 11.16 0.69 -7.26
N VAL A 184 10.15 1.50 -7.55
CA VAL A 184 9.05 1.88 -6.63
C VAL A 184 7.74 1.31 -7.17
N LEU A 185 6.83 0.96 -6.26
CA LEU A 185 5.48 0.46 -6.57
C LEU A 185 4.47 1.35 -5.84
N LEU A 186 3.50 1.90 -6.58
CA LEU A 186 2.48 2.84 -6.09
C LEU A 186 1.08 2.31 -6.38
N GLN A 187 0.12 2.65 -5.50
CA GLN A 187 -1.31 2.55 -5.79
C GLN A 187 -1.88 3.94 -6.14
N ASP A 188 -3.10 4.03 -6.65
CA ASP A 188 -3.63 5.25 -7.25
C ASP A 188 -3.87 6.43 -6.28
N PHE A 189 -4.13 6.18 -5.00
CA PHE A 189 -4.34 7.22 -3.99
C PHE A 189 -3.02 7.86 -3.51
N THR A 190 -1.93 7.09 -3.42
CA THR A 190 -0.58 7.65 -3.14
C THR A 190 0.17 8.05 -4.40
N GLY A 191 -0.16 7.46 -5.55
CA GLY A 191 0.44 7.74 -6.84
C GLY A 191 0.04 9.10 -7.42
N VAL A 192 -1.25 9.48 -7.33
CA VAL A 192 -1.71 10.79 -7.81
C VAL A 192 -0.94 11.98 -7.19
N PRO A 193 -0.81 12.13 -5.85
CA PRO A 193 -0.04 13.24 -5.29
C PRO A 193 1.44 13.20 -5.68
N ALA A 194 2.07 12.02 -5.76
CA ALA A 194 3.47 11.92 -6.22
C ALA A 194 3.66 12.37 -7.69
N VAL A 195 2.68 12.14 -8.56
CA VAL A 195 2.70 12.64 -9.95
C VAL A 195 2.39 14.14 -10.01
N VAL A 196 1.55 14.67 -9.10
CA VAL A 196 1.34 16.12 -8.92
C VAL A 196 2.62 16.82 -8.47
N ASP A 197 3.33 16.28 -7.48
CA ASP A 197 4.59 16.86 -6.99
C ASP A 197 5.64 16.93 -8.11
N LEU A 198 5.80 15.87 -8.90
CA LEU A 198 6.69 15.86 -10.07
C LEU A 198 6.26 16.91 -11.13
N ALA A 199 4.96 17.11 -11.35
CA ALA A 199 4.46 18.16 -12.24
C ALA A 199 4.76 19.57 -11.69
N CYS A 200 4.51 19.81 -10.41
CA CYS A 200 4.83 21.08 -9.75
C CYS A 200 6.34 21.38 -9.73
N MET A 201 7.19 20.35 -9.59
CA MET A 201 8.65 20.47 -9.70
C MET A 201 9.10 20.82 -11.13
N ARG A 202 8.44 20.29 -12.18
CA ARG A 202 8.68 20.73 -13.58
C ARG A 202 8.31 22.19 -13.78
N ASP A 203 7.16 22.59 -13.26
CA ASP A 203 6.69 23.98 -13.26
C ASP A 203 7.66 24.92 -12.56
N ALA A 204 8.22 24.51 -11.41
CA ALA A 204 9.23 25.27 -10.67
C ALA A 204 10.53 25.41 -11.47
N MET A 205 11.02 24.34 -12.12
CA MET A 205 12.20 24.40 -12.98
C MET A 205 12.01 25.34 -14.17
N ASN A 206 10.84 25.29 -14.83
CA ASN A 206 10.49 26.20 -15.92
C ASN A 206 10.46 27.67 -15.45
N LYS A 207 9.88 27.95 -14.26
CA LYS A 207 9.85 29.28 -13.64
C LYS A 207 11.25 29.81 -13.25
N LEU A 208 12.21 28.92 -13.02
CA LEU A 208 13.62 29.23 -12.79
C LEU A 208 14.46 29.32 -14.09
N GLY A 209 13.84 29.18 -15.27
CA GLY A 209 14.56 29.18 -16.56
C GLY A 209 15.43 27.95 -16.80
N SER A 210 15.16 26.85 -16.08
CA SER A 210 15.94 25.61 -16.12
C SER A 210 15.17 24.49 -16.82
N ASP A 211 15.89 23.50 -17.34
CA ASP A 211 15.31 22.36 -18.04
C ASP A 211 14.49 21.47 -17.09
N SER A 212 13.16 21.50 -17.25
CA SER A 212 12.22 20.70 -16.48
C SER A 212 12.26 19.20 -16.80
N ASN A 213 12.84 18.78 -17.93
CA ASN A 213 12.99 17.35 -18.24
C ASN A 213 13.93 16.63 -17.28
N LYS A 214 14.80 17.37 -16.56
CA LYS A 214 15.62 16.86 -15.44
C LYS A 214 14.77 16.36 -14.27
N ILE A 215 13.51 16.77 -14.16
CA ILE A 215 12.57 16.23 -13.18
C ILE A 215 11.94 14.97 -13.76
N ASN A 216 12.44 13.82 -13.31
CA ASN A 216 11.97 12.50 -13.71
C ASN A 216 12.25 11.48 -12.58
N PRO A 217 11.44 10.42 -12.40
CA PRO A 217 11.81 9.29 -11.57
C PRO A 217 13.18 8.70 -11.93
N LEU A 218 14.06 8.59 -10.92
CA LEU A 218 15.43 8.06 -11.06
C LEU A 218 15.48 6.53 -11.17
N VAL A 219 14.41 5.85 -10.79
CA VAL A 219 14.22 4.40 -10.87
C VAL A 219 12.84 4.11 -11.50
N PRO A 220 12.60 2.91 -12.05
CA PRO A 220 11.27 2.47 -12.45
C PRO A 220 10.21 2.69 -11.37
N VAL A 221 9.06 3.22 -11.78
CA VAL A 221 7.87 3.42 -10.95
C VAL A 221 6.71 2.70 -11.63
N ASP A 222 6.24 1.64 -11.00
CA ASP A 222 5.01 0.96 -11.40
C ASP A 222 3.86 1.52 -10.57
N LEU A 223 2.89 2.18 -11.20
CA LEU A 223 1.70 2.69 -10.54
C LEU A 223 0.50 1.86 -11.00
N VAL A 224 -0.19 1.23 -10.04
CA VAL A 224 -1.34 0.35 -10.31
C VAL A 224 -2.61 0.99 -9.79
N ILE A 225 -3.68 0.95 -10.60
CA ILE A 225 -4.98 1.50 -10.26
C ILE A 225 -5.89 0.36 -9.81
N ASP A 226 -5.77 -0.04 -8.55
CA ASP A 226 -6.48 -1.20 -7.97
C ASP A 226 -7.31 -0.89 -6.71
N HIS A 227 -7.15 0.29 -6.10
CA HIS A 227 -7.89 0.66 -4.88
C HIS A 227 -9.13 1.54 -5.16
N SER A 228 -9.32 2.01 -6.41
CA SER A 228 -10.32 3.02 -6.73
C SER A 228 -11.76 2.49 -6.79
N VAL A 229 -11.97 1.27 -7.35
CA VAL A 229 -13.29 0.70 -7.66
C VAL A 229 -14.15 0.53 -6.41
N GLN A 230 -15.37 1.06 -6.43
CA GLN A 230 -16.34 0.96 -5.33
C GLN A 230 -17.45 -0.06 -5.66
N VAL A 231 -18.14 -0.56 -4.62
CA VAL A 231 -19.23 -1.54 -4.76
C VAL A 231 -20.58 -0.83 -4.62
N ASP A 232 -20.94 -0.07 -5.64
CA ASP A 232 -22.23 0.65 -5.72
C ASP A 232 -23.38 -0.29 -6.08
N VAL A 233 -23.13 -1.18 -7.05
CA VAL A 233 -24.02 -2.25 -7.47
C VAL A 233 -23.49 -3.58 -6.93
N ALA A 234 -24.39 -4.39 -6.37
CA ALA A 234 -24.09 -5.71 -5.84
C ALA A 234 -25.23 -6.69 -6.16
N ARG A 235 -24.97 -8.00 -6.06
CA ARG A 235 -25.97 -9.08 -6.25
C ARG A 235 -26.70 -9.03 -7.61
N SER A 236 -25.99 -8.62 -8.66
CA SER A 236 -26.45 -8.63 -10.05
C SER A 236 -25.31 -9.11 -10.95
N GLU A 237 -25.63 -9.84 -12.02
CA GLU A 237 -24.63 -10.37 -12.97
C GLU A 237 -23.80 -9.24 -13.60
N ASN A 238 -24.44 -8.10 -13.89
CA ASN A 238 -23.79 -6.92 -14.47
C ASN A 238 -23.10 -6.01 -13.43
N ALA A 239 -23.06 -6.38 -12.15
CA ALA A 239 -22.53 -5.52 -11.08
C ALA A 239 -21.08 -5.10 -11.29
N VAL A 240 -20.21 -6.03 -11.75
CA VAL A 240 -18.79 -5.74 -12.02
C VAL A 240 -18.64 -4.69 -13.12
N GLN A 241 -19.40 -4.81 -14.22
CA GLN A 241 -19.36 -3.85 -15.32
C GLN A 241 -19.93 -2.49 -14.91
N ALA A 242 -21.04 -2.47 -14.16
CA ALA A 242 -21.67 -1.24 -13.69
C ALA A 242 -20.74 -0.46 -12.72
N ASN A 243 -20.08 -1.16 -11.79
CA ASN A 243 -19.12 -0.55 -10.87
C ASN A 243 -17.87 -0.02 -11.61
N MET A 244 -17.39 -0.75 -12.62
CA MET A 244 -16.25 -0.30 -13.44
C MET A 244 -16.59 0.96 -14.26
N GLU A 245 -17.80 1.02 -14.85
CA GLU A 245 -18.28 2.21 -15.57
C GLU A 245 -18.44 3.42 -14.63
N LEU A 246 -19.08 3.25 -13.47
CA LEU A 246 -19.19 4.30 -12.45
C LEU A 246 -17.81 4.78 -11.98
N GLU A 247 -16.84 3.88 -11.87
CA GLU A 247 -15.47 4.20 -11.49
C GLU A 247 -14.76 5.03 -12.57
N PHE A 248 -14.85 4.64 -13.84
CA PHE A 248 -14.34 5.42 -14.96
C PHE A 248 -15.00 6.81 -15.08
N GLN A 249 -16.27 6.95 -14.74
CA GLN A 249 -16.97 8.23 -14.71
C GLN A 249 -16.48 9.13 -13.57
N ARG A 250 -16.35 8.58 -12.35
CA ARG A 250 -15.93 9.33 -11.14
C ARG A 250 -14.48 9.77 -11.20
N ASN A 251 -13.58 8.85 -11.53
CA ASN A 251 -12.13 9.08 -11.47
C ASN A 251 -11.53 9.46 -12.84
N LYS A 252 -12.37 9.84 -13.81
CA LYS A 252 -12.00 10.26 -15.17
C LYS A 252 -10.83 11.25 -15.22
N GLU A 253 -10.85 12.27 -14.36
CA GLU A 253 -9.78 13.29 -14.29
C GLU A 253 -8.48 12.69 -13.73
N ARG A 254 -8.54 11.94 -12.62
CA ARG A 254 -7.38 11.22 -12.06
C ARG A 254 -6.77 10.25 -13.06
N PHE A 255 -7.60 9.50 -13.80
CA PHE A 255 -7.13 8.56 -14.81
C PHE A 255 -6.52 9.26 -16.04
N ALA A 256 -7.09 10.39 -16.47
CA ALA A 256 -6.49 11.23 -17.52
C ALA A 256 -5.14 11.81 -17.09
N PHE A 257 -5.03 12.28 -15.85
CA PHE A 257 -3.80 12.82 -15.27
C PHE A 257 -2.71 11.75 -15.08
N LEU A 258 -3.06 10.56 -14.56
CA LEU A 258 -2.12 9.44 -14.46
C LEU A 258 -1.65 8.94 -15.84
N LYS A 259 -2.57 8.88 -16.82
CA LYS A 259 -2.22 8.54 -18.21
C LYS A 259 -1.30 9.58 -18.85
N TRP A 260 -1.49 10.88 -18.57
CA TRP A 260 -0.53 11.92 -18.92
C TRP A 260 0.83 11.64 -18.26
N GLY A 261 0.85 11.33 -16.97
CA GLY A 261 2.06 10.99 -16.20
C GLY A 261 2.91 9.90 -16.87
N SER A 262 2.30 8.77 -17.26
CA SER A 262 3.02 7.68 -17.97
C SER A 262 3.56 8.05 -19.36
N THR A 263 3.14 9.19 -19.93
CA THR A 263 3.69 9.72 -21.19
C THR A 263 4.64 10.90 -20.99
N ALA A 264 4.53 11.61 -19.86
CA ALA A 264 5.35 12.76 -19.52
C ALA A 264 6.64 12.38 -18.78
N PHE A 265 6.63 11.29 -18.02
CA PHE A 265 7.76 10.82 -17.24
C PHE A 265 8.31 9.50 -17.82
N GLN A 266 9.62 9.48 -18.07
CA GLN A 266 10.35 8.25 -18.34
C GLN A 266 10.33 7.38 -17.08
N ASN A 267 10.52 6.07 -17.22
CA ASN A 267 10.50 5.10 -16.12
C ASN A 267 9.14 4.97 -15.38
N MET A 268 8.05 5.59 -15.85
CA MET A 268 6.73 5.52 -15.21
C MET A 268 5.75 4.64 -15.99
N LEU A 269 5.42 3.46 -15.45
CA LEU A 269 4.35 2.60 -15.94
C LEU A 269 3.06 2.87 -15.16
N VAL A 270 1.92 3.02 -15.85
CA VAL A 270 0.60 3.08 -15.23
C VAL A 270 -0.24 1.90 -15.72
N VAL A 271 -0.65 1.04 -14.79
CA VAL A 271 -1.50 -0.13 -15.02
C VAL A 271 -2.96 0.28 -14.78
N PRO A 272 -3.86 0.15 -15.79
CA PRO A 272 -5.23 0.65 -15.71
C PRO A 272 -6.12 -0.22 -14.80
N PRO A 273 -7.27 0.32 -14.32
CA PRO A 273 -8.20 -0.43 -13.48
C PRO A 273 -8.77 -1.66 -14.20
N GLY A 274 -9.08 -2.69 -13.42
CA GLY A 274 -9.53 -4.00 -13.92
C GLY A 274 -8.40 -4.93 -14.38
N SER A 275 -7.13 -4.51 -14.37
CA SER A 275 -5.98 -5.35 -14.76
C SER A 275 -5.55 -6.38 -13.68
N GLY A 276 -6.20 -6.38 -12.52
CA GLY A 276 -5.82 -7.14 -11.33
C GLY A 276 -5.45 -6.24 -10.15
N ILE A 277 -5.12 -6.86 -9.02
CA ILE A 277 -4.72 -6.21 -7.76
C ILE A 277 -3.22 -6.48 -7.52
N VAL A 278 -2.48 -5.50 -6.98
CA VAL A 278 -1.04 -5.61 -6.68
C VAL A 278 -0.72 -6.80 -5.78
N HIS A 279 -1.55 -7.02 -4.76
CA HIS A 279 -1.32 -8.01 -3.71
C HIS A 279 -2.04 -9.33 -4.04
N GLN A 280 -1.26 -10.27 -4.57
CA GLN A 280 -1.68 -11.65 -4.84
C GLN A 280 -1.05 -12.64 -3.86
N THR A 281 -1.72 -13.77 -3.65
CA THR A 281 -1.24 -14.91 -2.86
C THR A 281 -1.49 -16.23 -3.61
N VAL A 282 -0.97 -17.34 -3.09
CA VAL A 282 -1.26 -18.69 -3.61
C VAL A 282 -2.32 -19.35 -2.73
N HIS A 283 -3.39 -19.85 -3.34
CA HIS A 283 -4.33 -20.74 -2.66
C HIS A 283 -3.73 -22.16 -2.62
N ILE A 284 -3.14 -22.53 -1.47
CA ILE A 284 -2.26 -23.70 -1.34
C ILE A 284 -2.87 -25.01 -1.88
N PRO A 285 -4.16 -25.35 -1.62
CA PRO A 285 -4.75 -26.59 -2.12
C PRO A 285 -4.88 -26.69 -3.65
N SER A 286 -4.80 -25.57 -4.40
CA SER A 286 -4.87 -25.59 -5.87
C SER A 286 -3.58 -25.09 -6.57
N GLY A 287 -2.63 -24.51 -5.84
CA GLY A 287 -1.44 -23.86 -6.40
C GLY A 287 -1.74 -22.60 -7.23
N GLU A 288 -2.99 -22.13 -7.23
CA GLU A 288 -3.46 -21.03 -8.07
C GLU A 288 -3.11 -19.67 -7.44
N LYS A 289 -2.66 -18.72 -8.26
CA LYS A 289 -2.41 -17.33 -7.84
C LYS A 289 -3.69 -16.51 -7.93
N LEU A 290 -4.12 -15.97 -6.81
CA LEU A 290 -5.38 -15.24 -6.63
C LEU A 290 -5.13 -13.92 -5.89
N SER A 291 -6.12 -13.03 -5.83
CA SER A 291 -6.06 -11.95 -4.83
C SER A 291 -6.16 -12.54 -3.41
N VAL A 292 -5.69 -11.80 -2.41
CA VAL A 292 -5.83 -12.21 -0.99
C VAL A 292 -7.30 -12.40 -0.62
N PHE A 293 -8.21 -11.59 -1.18
CA PHE A 293 -9.64 -11.72 -0.95
C PHE A 293 -10.21 -13.01 -1.56
N ASP A 294 -9.90 -13.31 -2.82
CA ASP A 294 -10.44 -14.50 -3.49
C ASP A 294 -9.92 -15.80 -2.87
N ALA A 295 -8.64 -15.83 -2.46
CA ALA A 295 -8.08 -16.95 -1.72
C ALA A 295 -8.79 -17.17 -0.38
N ALA A 296 -8.99 -16.11 0.42
CA ALA A 296 -9.68 -16.19 1.69
C ALA A 296 -11.16 -16.59 1.53
N MET A 297 -11.86 -16.04 0.53
CA MET A 297 -13.23 -16.44 0.21
C MET A 297 -13.34 -17.89 -0.25
N ARG A 298 -12.30 -18.43 -0.92
CA ARG A 298 -12.24 -19.84 -1.32
C ARG A 298 -12.10 -20.77 -0.12
N TYR A 299 -11.13 -20.52 0.78
CA TYR A 299 -11.02 -21.24 2.06
C TYR A 299 -12.32 -21.18 2.88
N LYS A 300 -12.91 -19.98 2.99
CA LYS A 300 -14.19 -19.76 3.67
C LYS A 300 -15.35 -20.53 3.02
N SER A 301 -15.30 -20.77 1.71
CA SER A 301 -16.31 -21.56 0.99
C SER A 301 -16.09 -23.08 1.08
N SER A 302 -14.85 -23.55 1.27
CA SER A 302 -14.55 -24.96 1.58
C SER A 302 -14.75 -25.32 3.05
N GLY A 303 -15.06 -24.34 3.91
CA GLY A 303 -15.16 -24.53 5.36
C GLY A 303 -13.81 -24.64 6.05
N GLU A 304 -12.73 -24.21 5.40
CA GLU A 304 -11.38 -24.20 5.95
C GLU A 304 -11.11 -22.88 6.67
N ASP A 305 -10.96 -22.96 7.99
CA ASP A 305 -10.59 -21.82 8.82
C ASP A 305 -9.12 -21.43 8.58
N THR A 306 -8.85 -20.12 8.60
CA THR A 306 -7.51 -19.57 8.31
C THR A 306 -6.85 -18.94 9.53
N ILE A 307 -5.52 -18.93 9.55
CA ILE A 307 -4.71 -18.21 10.54
C ILE A 307 -3.68 -17.32 9.82
N ILE A 308 -3.11 -16.36 10.55
CA ILE A 308 -1.96 -15.57 10.10
C ILE A 308 -0.73 -15.95 10.93
N LEU A 309 0.41 -16.19 10.27
CA LEU A 309 1.72 -16.22 10.91
C LEU A 309 2.39 -14.85 10.72
N ALA A 310 3.03 -14.32 11.75
CA ALA A 310 3.57 -12.97 11.74
C ALA A 310 4.90 -12.82 12.52
N GLY A 311 5.68 -11.79 12.14
CA GLY A 311 6.93 -11.42 12.80
C GLY A 311 6.73 -10.66 14.12
N ALA A 312 7.71 -9.82 14.45
CA ALA A 312 7.61 -8.90 15.59
C ALA A 312 6.70 -7.70 15.25
N GLU A 313 6.13 -7.11 16.30
CA GLU A 313 5.34 -5.88 16.26
C GLU A 313 4.17 -5.91 15.24
N TYR A 314 3.51 -7.06 15.12
CA TYR A 314 2.38 -7.23 14.21
C TYR A 314 1.26 -6.23 14.54
N GLY A 315 0.89 -5.42 13.54
CA GLY A 315 -0.06 -4.34 13.68
C GLY A 315 0.54 -2.93 13.80
N SER A 316 1.87 -2.79 13.86
CA SER A 316 2.53 -1.48 13.91
C SER A 316 2.12 -0.54 12.77
N GLY A 317 1.69 0.67 13.12
CA GLY A 317 1.22 1.68 12.18
C GLY A 317 0.09 2.53 12.76
N SER A 318 -0.86 2.96 11.91
CA SER A 318 -2.07 3.65 12.36
C SER A 318 -3.02 2.69 13.09
N SER A 319 -3.62 3.16 14.19
CA SER A 319 -4.57 2.44 15.07
C SER A 319 -5.96 2.18 14.44
N ARG A 320 -6.00 1.64 13.22
CA ARG A 320 -7.23 1.37 12.44
C ARG A 320 -7.85 0.03 12.86
N ASP A 321 -9.10 0.07 13.34
CA ASP A 321 -9.92 -1.11 13.65
C ASP A 321 -10.09 -2.04 12.43
N TRP A 322 -10.18 -1.46 11.23
CA TRP A 322 -10.24 -2.16 9.95
C TRP A 322 -9.10 -3.17 9.73
N ALA A 323 -7.93 -2.96 10.34
CA ALA A 323 -6.80 -3.90 10.25
C ALA A 323 -7.09 -5.25 10.94
N ALA A 324 -8.00 -5.29 11.92
CA ALA A 324 -8.50 -6.52 12.54
C ALA A 324 -9.82 -6.99 11.91
N LYS A 325 -10.71 -6.05 11.57
CA LYS A 325 -12.03 -6.34 10.99
C LYS A 325 -11.94 -6.97 9.59
N GLY A 326 -10.95 -6.60 8.78
CA GLY A 326 -10.69 -7.20 7.47
C GLY A 326 -10.42 -8.71 7.55
N PRO A 327 -9.38 -9.15 8.29
CA PRO A 327 -9.12 -10.55 8.57
C PRO A 327 -10.34 -11.32 9.13
N MET A 328 -11.08 -10.73 10.08
CA MET A 328 -12.31 -11.34 10.62
C MET A 328 -13.35 -11.60 9.53
N LEU A 329 -13.62 -10.61 8.67
CA LEU A 329 -14.57 -10.76 7.55
C LEU A 329 -14.07 -11.80 6.52
N GLN A 330 -12.76 -11.91 6.33
CA GLN A 330 -12.11 -12.89 5.46
C GLN A 330 -12.09 -14.32 6.05
N GLY A 331 -12.36 -14.50 7.34
CA GLY A 331 -12.46 -15.81 7.99
C GLY A 331 -11.24 -16.22 8.84
N VAL A 332 -10.32 -15.29 9.12
CA VAL A 332 -9.17 -15.53 10.00
C VAL A 332 -9.66 -15.74 11.44
N LYS A 333 -9.26 -16.85 12.06
CA LYS A 333 -9.58 -17.19 13.46
C LYS A 333 -8.52 -16.79 14.45
N ALA A 334 -7.26 -16.88 14.06
CA ALA A 334 -6.12 -16.63 14.94
C ALA A 334 -4.95 -15.97 14.21
N VAL A 335 -4.11 -15.29 14.99
CA VAL A 335 -2.81 -14.77 14.55
C VAL A 335 -1.74 -15.27 15.50
N ILE A 336 -0.71 -15.94 14.98
CA ILE A 336 0.47 -16.33 15.75
C ILE A 336 1.61 -15.40 15.36
N ALA A 337 2.05 -14.53 16.27
CA ALA A 337 3.06 -13.50 16.04
C ALA A 337 4.25 -13.64 17.00
N LYS A 338 5.42 -13.10 16.63
CA LYS A 338 6.54 -12.97 17.58
C LYS A 338 6.24 -11.91 18.66
N SER A 339 5.58 -10.82 18.27
CA SER A 339 4.96 -9.86 19.17
C SER A 339 3.89 -9.04 18.42
N PHE A 340 3.07 -8.29 19.15
CA PHE A 340 2.02 -7.43 18.59
C PHE A 340 2.19 -5.98 19.02
N GLU A 341 1.73 -5.05 18.20
CA GLU A 341 1.38 -3.71 18.66
C GLU A 341 0.15 -3.79 19.61
N ARG A 342 0.16 -3.00 20.69
CA ARG A 342 -0.80 -3.07 21.80
C ARG A 342 -2.24 -2.77 21.38
N ILE A 343 -2.47 -1.74 20.57
CA ILE A 343 -3.80 -1.34 20.12
C ILE A 343 -4.32 -2.36 19.09
N HIS A 344 -3.49 -2.77 18.13
CA HIS A 344 -3.86 -3.76 17.13
C HIS A 344 -4.25 -5.12 17.76
N ARG A 345 -3.48 -5.61 18.74
CA ARG A 345 -3.84 -6.82 19.51
C ARG A 345 -5.21 -6.70 20.18
N SER A 346 -5.50 -5.56 20.80
CA SER A 346 -6.82 -5.27 21.39
C SER A 346 -7.93 -5.28 20.32
N ASN A 347 -7.66 -4.77 19.13
CA ASN A 347 -8.60 -4.78 18.01
C ASN A 347 -8.86 -6.20 17.47
N LEU A 348 -7.84 -7.08 17.41
CA LEU A 348 -8.02 -8.50 17.04
C LEU A 348 -9.01 -9.19 17.99
N VAL A 349 -8.80 -9.07 19.31
CA VAL A 349 -9.71 -9.62 20.33
C VAL A 349 -11.11 -8.99 20.23
N GLY A 350 -11.20 -7.68 19.99
CA GLY A 350 -12.47 -6.99 19.77
C GLY A 350 -13.27 -7.54 18.58
N MET A 351 -12.58 -8.09 17.57
CA MET A 351 -13.18 -8.77 16.41
C MET A 351 -13.32 -10.30 16.61
N GLY A 352 -13.03 -10.84 17.79
CA GLY A 352 -13.11 -12.27 18.07
C GLY A 352 -11.97 -13.11 17.47
N ILE A 353 -10.90 -12.48 16.97
CA ILE A 353 -9.69 -13.16 16.50
C ILE A 353 -8.77 -13.43 17.70
N ILE A 354 -8.22 -14.63 17.79
CA ILE A 354 -7.32 -15.06 18.87
C ILE A 354 -5.88 -14.59 18.58
N PRO A 355 -5.28 -13.71 19.39
CA PRO A 355 -3.86 -13.42 19.29
C PRO A 355 -3.03 -14.44 20.09
N LEU A 356 -1.98 -14.96 19.49
CA LEU A 356 -1.02 -15.88 20.11
C LEU A 356 0.41 -15.36 19.92
N CYS A 357 1.24 -15.47 20.95
CA CYS A 357 2.68 -15.23 20.85
C CYS A 357 3.46 -16.53 20.91
N PHE A 358 4.47 -16.68 20.03
CA PHE A 358 5.54 -17.67 20.21
C PHE A 358 6.26 -17.46 21.57
N LYS A 359 6.95 -18.48 22.11
CA LYS A 359 7.72 -18.29 23.35
C LYS A 359 8.99 -17.46 23.08
N SER A 360 9.62 -16.98 24.17
CA SER A 360 10.82 -16.14 24.05
C SER A 360 11.96 -16.91 23.36
N GLY A 361 12.47 -16.36 22.26
CA GLY A 361 13.49 -16.99 21.42
C GLY A 361 12.92 -17.77 20.22
N GLU A 362 11.61 -17.99 20.14
CA GLU A 362 10.94 -18.69 19.04
C GLU A 362 10.28 -17.71 18.05
N ASP A 363 10.19 -18.15 16.79
CA ASP A 363 9.30 -17.63 15.75
C ASP A 363 9.10 -18.69 14.64
N ALA A 364 8.42 -18.29 13.55
CA ALA A 364 8.19 -19.16 12.40
C ALA A 364 9.49 -19.66 11.74
N ASP A 365 10.56 -18.85 11.67
CA ASP A 365 11.82 -19.26 11.06
C ASP A 365 12.57 -20.25 11.96
N THR A 366 12.64 -20.02 13.27
CA THR A 366 13.31 -20.95 14.21
C THR A 366 12.60 -22.30 14.30
N LEU A 367 11.27 -22.31 14.18
CA LEU A 367 10.45 -23.52 14.15
C LEU A 367 10.34 -24.11 12.73
N GLY A 368 10.88 -23.43 11.70
CA GLY A 368 10.84 -23.82 10.29
C GLY A 368 9.43 -23.96 9.72
N LEU A 369 8.49 -23.15 10.19
CA LEU A 369 7.09 -23.10 9.74
C LEU A 369 7.02 -22.38 8.38
N THR A 370 6.31 -22.98 7.43
CA THR A 370 6.32 -22.54 6.02
C THR A 370 5.01 -21.88 5.58
N GLY A 371 3.96 -21.91 6.42
CA GLY A 371 2.61 -21.47 6.06
C GLY A 371 1.89 -22.41 5.08
N HIS A 372 2.48 -23.57 4.78
CA HIS A 372 1.86 -24.63 3.96
C HIS A 372 1.25 -25.74 4.84
N GLU A 373 1.54 -25.74 6.14
CA GLU A 373 1.00 -26.69 7.12
C GLU A 373 -0.46 -26.37 7.47
N ARG A 374 -1.22 -27.39 7.88
CA ARG A 374 -2.45 -27.19 8.66
C ARG A 374 -2.12 -27.12 10.15
N TYR A 375 -2.75 -26.19 10.85
CA TYR A 375 -2.51 -25.90 12.27
C TYR A 375 -3.70 -26.33 13.14
N THR A 376 -3.43 -26.85 14.33
CA THR A 376 -4.43 -27.11 15.38
C THR A 376 -3.97 -26.42 16.65
N ILE A 377 -4.79 -25.50 17.15
CA ILE A 377 -4.53 -24.73 18.38
C ILE A 377 -5.35 -25.38 19.49
N HIS A 378 -4.67 -25.97 20.48
CA HIS A 378 -5.30 -26.73 21.57
C HIS A 378 -5.78 -25.81 22.68
N LEU A 379 -6.89 -25.11 22.42
CA LEU A 379 -7.61 -24.29 23.38
C LEU A 379 -8.65 -25.12 24.16
N PRO A 380 -8.87 -24.83 25.46
CA PRO A 380 -10.00 -25.36 26.22
C PRO A 380 -11.36 -25.05 25.55
N THR A 381 -12.30 -25.99 25.65
CA THR A 381 -13.66 -25.83 25.09
C THR A 381 -14.58 -24.95 25.92
N ASP A 382 -14.30 -24.78 27.22
CA ASP A 382 -14.97 -23.79 28.07
C ASP A 382 -14.05 -22.58 28.27
N ILE A 383 -14.59 -21.38 28.06
CA ILE A 383 -13.91 -20.12 28.37
C ILE A 383 -13.54 -20.04 29.87
N SER A 384 -14.31 -20.68 30.76
CA SER A 384 -14.08 -20.66 32.20
C SER A 384 -12.80 -21.39 32.62
N GLU A 385 -12.21 -22.19 31.72
CA GLU A 385 -10.90 -22.83 31.89
C GLU A 385 -9.74 -21.96 31.36
N ILE A 386 -10.03 -20.94 30.54
CA ILE A 386 -9.02 -20.06 29.93
C ILE A 386 -8.64 -18.92 30.89
N ARG A 387 -7.35 -18.62 31.04
CA ARG A 387 -6.83 -17.50 31.84
C ARG A 387 -6.10 -16.47 30.96
N PRO A 388 -6.07 -15.18 31.36
CA PRO A 388 -5.26 -14.18 30.69
C PRO A 388 -3.78 -14.58 30.64
N GLY A 389 -3.15 -14.47 29.48
CA GLY A 389 -1.75 -14.88 29.27
C GLY A 389 -1.47 -16.39 29.39
N GLN A 390 -2.47 -17.25 29.26
CA GLN A 390 -2.29 -18.71 29.33
C GLN A 390 -1.50 -19.27 28.14
N ASP A 391 -0.61 -20.23 28.40
CA ASP A 391 0.03 -21.03 27.37
C ASP A 391 -0.89 -22.15 26.84
N VAL A 392 -0.88 -22.34 25.51
CA VAL A 392 -1.55 -23.45 24.79
C VAL A 392 -0.56 -24.14 23.86
N THR A 393 -0.82 -25.41 23.56
CA THR A 393 -0.07 -26.14 22.54
C THR A 393 -0.62 -25.83 21.14
N VAL A 394 0.27 -25.69 20.16
CA VAL A 394 -0.07 -25.64 18.73
C VAL A 394 0.64 -26.80 18.03
N THR A 395 -0.10 -27.60 17.29
CA THR A 395 0.43 -28.72 16.49
C THR A 395 0.18 -28.51 15.01
N THR A 396 1.06 -29.05 14.16
CA THR A 396 0.90 -29.06 12.70
C THR A 396 0.65 -30.47 12.17
N ASP A 397 0.04 -30.56 10.98
CA ASP A 397 -0.13 -31.82 10.24
C ASP A 397 1.19 -32.48 9.81
N ASN A 398 2.27 -31.71 9.64
CA ASN A 398 3.63 -32.25 9.46
C ASN A 398 4.32 -32.68 10.77
N GLY A 399 3.59 -32.72 11.90
CA GLY A 399 4.03 -33.34 13.15
C GLY A 399 4.85 -32.46 14.10
N LYS A 400 4.99 -31.15 13.82
CA LYS A 400 5.61 -30.22 14.76
C LYS A 400 4.64 -29.88 15.88
N SER A 401 5.18 -29.66 17.08
CA SER A 401 4.43 -29.21 18.26
C SER A 401 5.24 -28.12 18.95
N PHE A 402 4.60 -27.01 19.28
CA PHE A 402 5.21 -25.86 19.95
C PHE A 402 4.20 -25.19 20.89
N THR A 403 4.67 -24.37 21.82
CA THR A 403 3.81 -23.66 22.77
C THR A 403 3.60 -22.23 22.32
N CYS A 404 2.41 -21.68 22.54
CA CYS A 404 2.15 -20.26 22.35
C CYS A 404 1.40 -19.68 23.55
N THR A 405 1.77 -18.47 23.95
CA THR A 405 1.04 -17.69 24.95
C THR A 405 -0.14 -17.00 24.30
N VAL A 406 -1.37 -17.35 24.70
CA VAL A 406 -2.60 -16.70 24.23
C VAL A 406 -2.71 -15.31 24.83
N ARG A 407 -2.79 -14.30 23.98
CA ARG A 407 -2.70 -12.88 24.33
C ARG A 407 -4.07 -12.22 24.55
N PHE A 408 -4.95 -12.93 25.25
CA PHE A 408 -5.98 -12.26 26.04
C PHE A 408 -5.27 -11.72 27.29
N ASP A 409 -5.27 -10.40 27.46
CA ASP A 409 -4.51 -9.72 28.51
C ASP A 409 -5.41 -9.36 29.72
N THR A 410 -6.74 -9.55 29.62
CA THR A 410 -7.72 -9.32 30.71
C THR A 410 -8.92 -10.29 30.67
N GLU A 411 -9.63 -10.43 31.78
CA GLU A 411 -10.90 -11.18 31.86
C GLU A 411 -12.01 -10.57 30.98
N VAL A 412 -12.00 -9.24 30.80
CA VAL A 412 -12.97 -8.53 29.93
C VAL A 412 -12.80 -8.94 28.47
N GLU A 413 -11.56 -9.21 28.05
CA GLU A 413 -11.23 -9.70 26.72
C GLU A 413 -11.64 -11.15 26.50
N LEU A 414 -11.51 -12.02 27.51
CA LEU A 414 -12.09 -13.37 27.48
C LEU A 414 -13.63 -13.31 27.37
N ALA A 415 -14.28 -12.39 28.09
CA ALA A 415 -15.71 -12.17 27.97
C ALA A 415 -16.11 -11.69 26.56
N TYR A 416 -15.35 -10.80 25.93
CA TYR A 416 -15.57 -10.41 24.53
C TYR A 416 -15.40 -11.60 23.58
N PHE A 417 -14.32 -12.36 23.70
CA PHE A 417 -14.05 -13.52 22.84
C PHE A 417 -15.15 -14.58 22.93
N ASN A 418 -15.60 -14.94 24.15
CA ASN A 418 -16.72 -15.85 24.37
C ASN A 418 -18.03 -15.39 23.69
N HIS A 419 -18.22 -14.08 23.51
CA HIS A 419 -19.40 -13.55 22.83
C HIS A 419 -19.26 -13.49 21.31
N GLY A 420 -18.07 -13.76 20.76
CA GLY A 420 -17.73 -13.60 19.34
C GLY A 420 -17.24 -12.19 18.98
N GLY A 421 -16.71 -11.44 19.96
CA GLY A 421 -16.21 -10.08 19.81
C GLY A 421 -16.99 -9.06 20.66
N ILE A 422 -16.47 -7.82 20.69
CA ILE A 422 -16.97 -6.74 21.55
C ILE A 422 -18.40 -6.29 21.18
N LEU A 423 -18.73 -6.24 19.89
CA LEU A 423 -20.05 -5.81 19.43
C LEU A 423 -21.15 -6.84 19.80
N PRO A 424 -20.98 -8.15 19.54
CA PRO A 424 -21.86 -9.18 20.09
C PRO A 424 -21.99 -9.14 21.62
N TYR A 425 -20.90 -8.90 22.36
CA TYR A 425 -20.94 -8.76 23.82
C TYR A 425 -21.86 -7.61 24.27
N VAL A 426 -21.67 -6.41 23.70
CA VAL A 426 -22.49 -5.23 24.03
C VAL A 426 -23.96 -5.46 23.67
N ILE A 427 -24.26 -5.97 22.47
CA ILE A 427 -25.65 -6.23 22.03
C ILE A 427 -26.34 -7.24 22.96
N ARG A 428 -25.67 -8.35 23.30
CA ARG A 428 -26.23 -9.41 24.18
C ARG A 428 -26.39 -8.97 25.64
N ASN A 429 -25.80 -7.84 26.05
CA ASN A 429 -26.00 -7.28 27.38
C ASN A 429 -27.07 -6.18 27.38
N LEU A 430 -27.17 -5.39 26.31
CA LEU A 430 -28.30 -4.48 26.10
C LEU A 430 -29.63 -5.25 25.95
N SER A 431 -29.62 -6.44 25.33
CA SER A 431 -30.83 -7.30 25.20
C SER A 431 -31.21 -8.06 26.49
N LYS A 432 -30.62 -7.72 27.64
CA LYS A 432 -30.96 -8.25 28.97
C LYS A 432 -31.42 -7.14 29.93
N GLN A 433 -31.58 -5.91 29.42
CA GLN A 433 -32.06 -4.73 30.13
C GLN A 433 -33.49 -4.41 29.67
#